data_AF-A0A9W8RUA7-F1
#
_entry.id   AF-A0A9W8RUA7-F1
#
_cell.length_a   1.000
_cell.length_b   1.000
_cell.length_c   1.000
_cell.angle_alpha   90.00
_cell.angle_beta   90.00
_cell.angle_gamma   90.00
#
_symmetry.space_group_name_H-M   'P 1'
#
loop_
_entity.id
_entity.type
_entity.pdbx_description
1 polymer ?
#
loop_
_entity_poly.entity_id
_entity_poly.type
_entity_poly.pdbx_seq_one_letter_code
_entity_poly.pdbx_strand_id
1 'polypeptide(L)'
;MTVAINNANISEKAEVCAHGNDDEFNTEAKSMHETNVFEAIDPEEEKKLVRKLDMVILPLMAFVYFFQYLDKSSINYAAVFGLREELRLNGEQFSWVISLFYFGQLCSEYPAAYLLSRLRITTFVGITIICWGAVEMAIGGTVNFHGIAATRFFLGFAEASVSPAFIIITSNWYRRHEHPVRVAAWISMNGISQIVGALLMHAIGGAEMSIASWRAIFLIFGGLTSACGIVFLIMMPKDTTTAWFLSPQQRELATRRLAIDRATRDRAEFNKAQMWEALKSPLT
;
A
#
# COMPACT_ATOMS: atom_id res chain seq x y z
N MET A 1 -41.78 -19.16 -26.50
CA MET A 1 -42.55 -18.33 -27.46
C MET A 1 -42.44 -16.82 -27.17
N THR A 2 -41.68 -16.40 -26.15
CA THR A 2 -41.54 -14.99 -25.73
C THR A 2 -40.42 -14.22 -26.46
N VAL A 3 -39.58 -14.90 -27.25
CA VAL A 3 -38.42 -14.28 -27.93
C VAL A 3 -38.80 -13.67 -29.30
N ALA A 4 -39.87 -14.13 -29.94
CA ALA A 4 -40.23 -13.69 -31.30
C ALA A 4 -41.03 -12.38 -31.35
N ILE A 5 -41.72 -12.01 -30.26
CA ILE A 5 -42.59 -10.82 -30.22
C ILE A 5 -41.78 -9.52 -30.06
N ASN A 6 -40.55 -9.62 -29.53
CA ASN A 6 -39.70 -8.44 -29.32
C ASN A 6 -39.01 -7.96 -30.60
N ASN A 7 -38.73 -8.84 -31.58
CA ASN A 7 -38.05 -8.45 -32.82
C ASN A 7 -38.95 -7.66 -33.79
N ALA A 8 -40.28 -7.86 -33.76
CA ALA A 8 -41.20 -7.13 -34.64
C ALA A 8 -41.38 -5.66 -34.19
N ASN A 9 -41.40 -5.39 -32.88
CA ASN A 9 -41.45 -4.03 -32.33
C ASN A 9 -40.16 -3.23 -32.55
N ILE A 10 -39.04 -3.90 -32.88
CA ILE A 10 -37.74 -3.28 -33.11
C ILE A 10 -37.64 -2.73 -34.55
N SER A 11 -38.21 -3.40 -35.56
CA SER A 11 -38.16 -2.89 -36.93
C SER A 11 -39.14 -1.73 -37.17
N GLU A 12 -40.32 -1.77 -36.54
CA GLU A 12 -41.33 -0.71 -36.71
C GLU A 12 -40.92 0.61 -36.03
N LYS A 13 -40.16 0.54 -34.92
CA LYS A 13 -39.55 1.73 -34.31
C LYS A 13 -38.30 2.24 -35.04
N ALA A 14 -37.61 1.37 -35.78
CA ALA A 14 -36.43 1.77 -36.56
C ALA A 14 -36.81 2.57 -37.82
N GLU A 15 -37.97 2.29 -38.44
CA GLU A 15 -38.45 3.04 -39.61
C GLU A 15 -39.03 4.41 -39.26
N VAL A 16 -39.67 4.56 -38.09
CA VAL A 16 -40.31 5.84 -37.69
C VAL A 16 -39.27 6.89 -37.25
N CYS A 17 -38.08 6.48 -36.80
CA CYS A 17 -37.04 7.39 -36.31
C CYS A 17 -36.05 7.90 -37.39
N ALA A 18 -36.19 7.50 -38.66
CA ALA A 18 -35.29 7.92 -39.74
C ALA A 18 -35.41 9.41 -40.15
N HIS A 19 -36.24 10.20 -39.46
CA HIS A 19 -36.46 11.61 -39.72
C HIS A 19 -36.20 12.55 -38.52
N GLY A 20 -35.52 12.09 -37.47
CA GLY A 20 -35.12 12.89 -36.30
C GLY A 20 -33.63 13.27 -36.30
N ASN A 21 -33.33 14.51 -35.90
CA ASN A 21 -31.99 15.11 -35.87
C ASN A 21 -30.87 14.19 -35.32
N ASP A 22 -29.73 14.19 -36.01
CA ASP A 22 -28.53 13.40 -35.70
C ASP A 22 -27.98 13.63 -34.27
N ASP A 23 -28.30 14.78 -33.66
CA ASP A 23 -27.90 15.14 -32.29
C ASP A 23 -28.73 14.44 -31.18
N GLU A 24 -30.01 14.16 -31.43
CA GLU A 24 -30.87 13.40 -30.50
C GLU A 24 -30.50 11.91 -30.53
N PHE A 25 -30.20 11.37 -31.71
CA PHE A 25 -29.74 9.99 -31.87
C PHE A 25 -28.39 9.74 -31.17
N ASN A 26 -27.46 10.69 -31.25
CA ASN A 26 -26.17 10.58 -30.56
C ASN A 26 -26.30 10.71 -29.04
N THR A 27 -27.29 11.47 -28.55
CA THR A 27 -27.58 11.64 -27.12
C THR A 27 -28.31 10.43 -26.54
N GLU A 28 -29.27 9.85 -27.27
CA GLU A 28 -29.94 8.60 -26.89
C GLU A 28 -29.02 7.38 -27.05
N ALA A 29 -28.15 7.34 -28.06
CA ALA A 29 -27.12 6.32 -28.16
C ALA A 29 -26.10 6.44 -27.01
N LYS A 30 -25.70 7.66 -26.62
CA LYS A 30 -24.87 7.87 -25.41
C LYS A 30 -25.59 7.48 -24.13
N SER A 31 -26.85 7.83 -23.97
CA SER A 31 -27.63 7.52 -22.77
C SER A 31 -27.97 6.03 -22.70
N MET A 32 -28.24 5.35 -23.82
CA MET A 32 -28.37 3.90 -23.91
C MET A 32 -27.03 3.19 -23.69
N HIS A 33 -25.91 3.77 -24.13
CA HIS A 33 -24.59 3.21 -23.85
C HIS A 33 -24.21 3.41 -22.37
N GLU A 34 -24.52 4.55 -21.76
CA GLU A 34 -24.35 4.82 -20.33
C GLU A 34 -25.29 3.99 -19.46
N THR A 35 -26.52 3.73 -19.90
CA THR A 35 -27.49 2.88 -19.18
C THR A 35 -27.10 1.39 -19.25
N ASN A 36 -26.48 0.94 -20.34
CA ASN A 36 -25.94 -0.43 -20.44
C ASN A 36 -24.62 -0.65 -19.66
N VAL A 37 -23.91 0.42 -19.26
CA VAL A 37 -22.68 0.32 -18.45
C VAL A 37 -22.97 -0.04 -16.98
N PHE A 38 -24.24 -0.11 -16.58
CA PHE A 38 -24.70 -0.58 -15.26
C PHE A 38 -25.41 -1.95 -15.31
N GLU A 39 -25.04 -2.83 -16.25
CA GLU A 39 -25.33 -4.26 -16.10
C GLU A 39 -24.86 -4.73 -14.71
N ALA A 40 -25.78 -5.26 -13.89
CA ALA A 40 -25.51 -5.62 -12.50
C ALA A 40 -24.29 -6.56 -12.43
N ILE A 41 -23.24 -6.14 -11.72
CA ILE A 41 -22.06 -6.98 -11.49
C ILE A 41 -22.52 -8.26 -10.80
N ASP A 42 -22.22 -9.43 -11.38
CA ASP A 42 -22.51 -10.71 -10.74
C ASP A 42 -21.76 -10.80 -9.39
N PRO A 43 -22.47 -10.90 -8.26
CA PRO A 43 -21.85 -10.97 -6.93
C PRO A 43 -20.87 -12.15 -6.78
N GLU A 44 -21.10 -13.26 -7.47
CA GLU A 44 -20.24 -14.45 -7.37
C GLU A 44 -18.91 -14.25 -8.11
N GLU A 45 -18.93 -13.60 -9.27
CA GLU A 45 -17.71 -13.26 -10.01
C GLU A 45 -16.89 -12.21 -9.28
N GLU A 46 -17.56 -11.20 -8.71
CA GLU A 46 -16.91 -10.18 -7.91
C GLU A 46 -16.22 -10.79 -6.67
N LYS A 47 -16.87 -11.70 -5.96
CA LYS A 47 -16.29 -12.36 -4.78
C LYS A 47 -15.07 -13.20 -5.15
N LYS A 48 -15.10 -13.91 -6.29
CA LYS A 48 -13.95 -14.66 -6.82
C LYS A 48 -12.80 -13.73 -7.18
N LEU A 49 -13.10 -12.59 -7.82
CA LEU A 49 -12.12 -11.56 -8.15
C LEU A 49 -11.44 -11.01 -6.88
N VAL A 50 -12.22 -10.59 -5.89
CA VAL A 50 -11.69 -10.03 -4.62
C VAL A 50 -10.80 -11.06 -3.92
N ARG A 51 -11.22 -12.32 -3.82
CA ARG A 51 -10.38 -13.37 -3.23
C ARG A 51 -9.05 -13.53 -3.97
N LYS A 52 -9.05 -13.41 -5.29
CA LYS A 52 -7.82 -13.49 -6.09
C LYS A 52 -6.91 -12.28 -5.88
N LEU A 53 -7.49 -11.08 -5.77
CA LEU A 53 -6.75 -9.87 -5.39
C LEU A 53 -6.14 -10.04 -3.99
N ASP A 54 -6.92 -10.52 -3.03
CA ASP A 54 -6.47 -10.76 -1.67
C ASP A 54 -5.33 -11.77 -1.63
N MET A 55 -5.38 -12.85 -2.40
CA MET A 55 -4.32 -13.87 -2.37
C MET A 55 -2.98 -13.41 -2.96
N VAL A 56 -2.96 -12.34 -3.75
CA VAL A 56 -1.73 -11.85 -4.40
C VAL A 56 -1.25 -10.55 -3.77
N ILE A 57 -2.11 -9.54 -3.67
CA ILE A 57 -1.72 -8.19 -3.28
C ILE A 57 -1.57 -8.09 -1.76
N LEU A 58 -2.50 -8.69 -1.01
CA LEU A 58 -2.53 -8.54 0.44
C LEU A 58 -1.32 -9.21 1.12
N PRO A 59 -0.90 -10.45 0.76
CA PRO A 59 0.34 -11.03 1.26
C PRO A 59 1.57 -10.19 0.95
N LEU A 60 1.71 -9.65 -0.26
CA LEU A 60 2.86 -8.81 -0.62
C LEU A 60 2.94 -7.57 0.29
N MET A 61 1.82 -6.89 0.49
CA MET A 61 1.76 -5.75 1.41
C MET A 61 2.00 -6.17 2.86
N ALA A 62 1.39 -7.28 3.29
CA ALA A 62 1.56 -7.81 4.64
C ALA A 62 3.02 -8.17 4.95
N PHE A 63 3.74 -8.81 4.02
CA PHE A 63 5.16 -9.15 4.19
C PHE A 63 6.05 -7.90 4.32
N VAL A 64 5.83 -6.88 3.48
CA VAL A 64 6.59 -5.63 3.61
C VAL A 64 6.30 -4.96 4.95
N TYR A 65 5.04 -4.91 5.38
CA TYR A 65 4.67 -4.31 6.67
C TYR A 65 5.20 -5.11 7.86
N PHE A 66 5.31 -6.43 7.73
CA PHE A 66 5.98 -7.31 8.68
C PHE A 66 7.45 -6.90 8.87
N PHE A 67 8.20 -6.71 7.77
CA PHE A 67 9.58 -6.21 7.82
C PHE A 67 9.65 -4.80 8.40
N GLN A 68 8.70 -3.94 8.05
CA GLN A 68 8.66 -2.55 8.54
C GLN A 68 8.63 -2.47 10.07
N TYR A 69 7.87 -3.36 10.69
CA TYR A 69 7.85 -3.43 12.13
C TYR A 69 9.08 -4.14 12.72
N LEU A 70 9.60 -5.16 12.01
CA LEU A 70 10.75 -5.93 12.46
C LEU A 70 12.00 -5.05 12.57
N ASP A 71 12.24 -4.24 11.54
CA ASP A 71 13.41 -3.37 11.41
C ASP A 71 13.30 -2.16 12.35
N LYS A 72 12.07 -1.70 12.64
CA LYS A 72 11.85 -0.68 13.68
C LYS A 72 12.22 -1.19 15.07
N SER A 73 11.85 -2.43 15.37
CA SER A 73 12.16 -3.09 16.65
C SER A 73 13.59 -3.61 16.75
N SER A 74 14.31 -3.75 15.63
CA SER A 74 15.65 -4.35 15.59
C SER A 74 16.68 -3.62 16.47
N ILE A 75 16.52 -2.32 16.73
CA ILE A 75 17.40 -1.60 17.68
C ILE A 75 17.25 -2.05 19.12
N ASN A 76 16.02 -2.39 19.52
CA ASN A 76 15.76 -2.85 20.87
C ASN A 76 16.37 -4.24 21.06
N TYR A 77 16.31 -5.06 20.00
CA TYR A 77 16.97 -6.36 19.99
C TYR A 77 18.50 -6.22 20.02
N ALA A 78 19.06 -5.36 19.18
CA ALA A 78 20.48 -5.05 19.16
C ALA A 78 20.99 -4.52 20.52
N ALA A 79 20.19 -3.72 21.23
CA ALA A 79 20.53 -3.22 22.56
C ALA A 79 20.70 -4.33 23.60
N VAL A 80 19.98 -5.45 23.46
CA VAL A 80 20.15 -6.64 24.33
C VAL A 80 21.45 -7.38 23.99
N PHE A 81 21.89 -7.35 22.74
CA PHE A 81 23.10 -8.03 22.24
C PHE A 81 24.38 -7.18 22.30
N GLY A 82 24.46 -6.22 23.22
CA GLY A 82 25.72 -5.51 23.48
C GLY A 82 25.97 -4.27 22.63
N LEU A 83 24.98 -3.79 21.86
CA LEU A 83 25.13 -2.59 21.02
C LEU A 83 25.58 -1.36 21.82
N ARG A 84 25.03 -1.19 23.04
CA ARG A 84 25.30 0.00 23.87
C ARG A 84 26.73 -0.03 24.40
N GLU A 85 27.19 -1.21 24.81
CA GLU A 85 28.52 -1.45 25.35
C GLU A 85 29.58 -1.27 24.27
N GLU A 86 29.34 -1.78 23.06
CA GLU A 86 30.32 -1.71 21.98
C GLU A 86 30.49 -0.30 21.41
N LEU A 87 29.39 0.43 21.20
CA LEU A 87 29.43 1.83 20.74
C LEU A 87 29.64 2.84 21.88
N ARG A 88 29.78 2.38 23.14
CA ARG A 88 29.92 3.21 24.35
C ARG A 88 28.83 4.29 24.44
N LEU A 89 27.59 3.89 24.18
CA LEU A 89 26.45 4.80 24.17
C LEU A 89 25.96 5.10 25.58
N ASN A 90 25.83 6.38 25.90
CA ASN A 90 25.13 6.81 27.11
C ASN A 90 23.62 6.55 26.97
N GLY A 91 22.90 6.41 28.10
CA GLY A 91 21.45 6.20 28.09
C GLY A 91 20.68 7.29 27.33
N GLU A 92 21.10 8.54 27.47
CA GLU A 92 20.54 9.68 26.71
C GLU A 92 20.81 9.57 25.21
N GLN A 93 22.04 9.21 24.83
CA GLN A 93 22.41 9.02 23.43
C GLN A 93 21.59 7.89 22.79
N PHE A 94 21.40 6.77 23.48
CA PHE A 94 20.57 5.68 22.96
C PHE A 94 19.13 6.12 22.70
N SER A 95 18.54 6.92 23.60
CA SER A 95 17.21 7.51 23.39
C SER A 95 17.20 8.45 22.17
N TRP A 96 18.24 9.24 21.96
CA TRP A 96 18.38 10.06 20.75
C TRP A 96 18.48 9.22 19.47
N VAL A 97 19.20 8.10 19.48
CA VAL A 97 19.30 7.19 18.33
C VAL A 97 17.91 6.64 17.94
N ILE A 98 17.08 6.28 18.93
CA ILE A 98 15.71 5.85 18.68
C ILE A 98 14.85 7.01 18.14
N SER A 99 14.96 8.19 18.72
CA SER A 99 14.16 9.36 18.32
C SER A 99 14.50 9.87 16.92
N LEU A 100 15.78 9.82 16.52
CA LEU A 100 16.25 10.29 15.20
C LEU A 100 15.58 9.58 14.03
N PHE A 101 15.18 8.33 14.22
CA PHE A 101 14.37 7.61 13.26
C PHE A 101 13.03 8.34 12.98
N TYR A 102 12.31 8.75 14.04
CA TYR A 102 11.04 9.46 13.90
C TYR A 102 11.22 10.88 13.34
N PHE A 103 12.32 11.56 13.66
CA PHE A 103 12.67 12.82 13.01
C PHE A 103 12.91 12.64 11.51
N GLY A 104 13.63 11.58 11.12
CA GLY A 104 13.79 11.21 9.71
C GLY A 104 12.46 10.97 9.00
N GLN A 105 11.55 10.26 9.67
CA GLN A 105 10.20 10.04 9.14
C GLN A 105 9.43 11.34 8.96
N LEU A 106 9.42 12.21 9.98
CA LEU A 106 8.74 13.51 9.93
C LEU A 106 9.25 14.37 8.78
N CYS A 107 10.57 14.43 8.58
CA CYS A 107 11.19 15.16 7.47
C CYS A 107 10.81 14.58 6.10
N SER A 108 10.62 13.27 6.01
CA SER A 108 10.29 12.58 4.76
C SER A 108 8.80 12.63 4.41
N GLU A 109 7.91 12.88 5.36
CA GLU A 109 6.46 12.88 5.13
C GLU A 109 6.04 13.85 4.01
N TYR A 110 6.58 15.07 4.02
CA TYR A 110 6.29 16.08 3.00
C TYR A 110 6.81 15.70 1.59
N PRO A 111 8.11 15.38 1.40
CA PRO A 111 8.60 14.95 0.09
C PRO A 111 7.96 13.63 -0.36
N ALA A 112 7.70 12.68 0.54
CA ALA A 112 7.05 11.41 0.22
C ALA A 112 5.64 11.63 -0.30
N ALA A 113 4.82 12.47 0.35
CA ALA A 113 3.48 12.81 -0.12
C ALA A 113 3.52 13.47 -1.51
N TYR A 114 4.46 14.37 -1.75
CA TYR A 114 4.64 15.00 -3.06
C TYR A 114 5.05 13.98 -4.13
N LEU A 115 6.03 13.11 -3.84
CA LEU A 115 6.53 12.09 -4.77
C LEU A 115 5.46 11.05 -5.10
N LEU A 116 4.66 10.62 -4.12
CA LEU A 116 3.57 9.66 -4.31
C LEU A 116 2.48 10.18 -5.26
N SER A 117 2.30 11.50 -5.34
CA SER A 117 1.33 12.10 -6.27
C SER A 117 1.82 12.14 -7.73
N ARG A 118 3.13 12.06 -7.98
CA ARG A 118 3.72 12.21 -9.32
C ARG A 118 4.34 10.95 -9.90
N LEU A 119 4.81 10.04 -9.04
CA LEU A 119 5.51 8.83 -9.46
C LEU A 119 4.57 7.64 -9.52
N ARG A 120 4.99 6.62 -10.29
CA ARG A 120 4.33 5.32 -10.29
C ARG A 120 4.54 4.67 -8.93
N ILE A 121 3.47 4.58 -8.14
CA ILE A 121 3.50 4.17 -6.74
C ILE A 121 4.18 2.81 -6.57
N THR A 122 3.84 1.80 -7.38
CA THR A 122 4.43 0.45 -7.27
C THR A 122 5.96 0.45 -7.42
N THR A 123 6.48 1.17 -8.43
CA THR A 123 7.93 1.25 -8.67
C THR A 123 8.63 2.08 -7.60
N PHE A 124 8.01 3.20 -7.21
CA PHE A 124 8.55 4.06 -6.16
C PHE A 124 8.72 3.29 -4.85
N VAL A 125 7.64 2.65 -4.38
CA VAL A 125 7.62 1.87 -3.13
C VAL A 125 8.66 0.76 -3.13
N GLY A 126 8.76 -0.01 -4.22
CA GLY A 126 9.74 -1.10 -4.27
C GLY A 126 11.19 -0.59 -4.25
N ILE A 127 11.48 0.56 -4.88
CA ILE A 127 12.80 1.20 -4.77
C ILE A 127 13.05 1.68 -3.34
N THR A 128 12.08 2.33 -2.68
CA THR A 128 12.25 2.78 -1.31
C THR A 128 12.46 1.62 -0.34
N ILE A 129 11.81 0.48 -0.53
CA ILE A 129 12.04 -0.72 0.30
C ILE A 129 13.47 -1.23 0.16
N ILE A 130 14.01 -1.27 -1.07
CA ILE A 130 15.40 -1.68 -1.31
C ILE A 130 16.39 -0.68 -0.69
N CYS A 131 16.16 0.63 -0.87
CA CYS A 131 16.98 1.67 -0.27
C CYS A 131 16.96 1.60 1.26
N TRP A 132 15.78 1.38 1.83
CA TRP A 132 15.58 1.25 3.28
C TRP A 132 16.31 0.03 3.84
N GLY A 133 16.18 -1.15 3.22
CA GLY A 133 16.93 -2.35 3.62
C GLY A 133 18.46 -2.19 3.46
N ALA A 134 18.92 -1.47 2.43
CA ALA A 134 20.33 -1.16 2.25
C ALA A 134 20.88 -0.24 3.35
N VAL A 135 20.10 0.78 3.75
CA VAL A 135 20.45 1.66 4.89
C VAL A 135 20.45 0.87 6.19
N GLU A 136 19.54 -0.08 6.38
CA GLU A 136 19.54 -0.95 7.56
C GLU A 136 20.82 -1.79 7.65
N MET A 137 21.24 -2.41 6.55
CA MET A 137 22.52 -3.15 6.52
C MET A 137 23.70 -2.24 6.87
N ALA A 138 23.67 -0.97 6.44
CA ALA A 138 24.70 0.00 6.78
C ALA A 138 24.78 0.31 8.29
N ILE A 139 23.70 0.11 9.06
CA ILE A 139 23.71 0.24 10.53
C ILE A 139 24.67 -0.78 11.16
N GLY A 140 24.72 -2.01 10.63
CA GLY A 140 25.65 -3.05 11.10
C GLY A 140 27.13 -2.68 10.95
N GLY A 141 27.45 -1.77 10.03
CA GLY A 141 28.82 -1.25 9.83
C GLY A 141 29.20 -0.07 10.72
N THR A 142 28.30 0.42 11.56
CA THR A 142 28.56 1.61 12.38
C THR A 142 29.44 1.29 13.59
N VAL A 143 30.30 2.25 13.92
CA VAL A 143 31.28 2.14 15.02
C VAL A 143 31.15 3.26 16.06
N ASN A 144 30.37 4.30 15.76
CA ASN A 144 30.28 5.53 16.56
C ASN A 144 28.81 5.96 16.74
N PHE A 145 28.51 6.72 17.80
CA PHE A 145 27.20 7.38 17.99
C PHE A 145 26.75 8.16 16.75
N HIS A 146 27.62 8.99 16.18
CA HIS A 146 27.28 9.79 14.99
C HIS A 146 26.94 8.92 13.78
N GLY A 147 27.60 7.76 13.64
CA GLY A 147 27.34 6.82 12.55
C GLY A 147 25.96 6.21 12.68
N ILE A 148 25.63 5.66 13.86
CA ILE A 148 24.31 5.06 14.10
C ILE A 148 23.19 6.11 14.10
N ALA A 149 23.45 7.32 14.57
CA ALA A 149 22.52 8.45 14.53
C ALA A 149 22.16 8.86 13.09
N ALA A 150 23.18 9.01 12.23
CA ALA A 150 22.97 9.37 10.83
C ALA A 150 22.24 8.27 10.05
N THR A 151 22.67 7.01 10.18
CA THR A 151 22.01 5.89 9.49
C THR A 151 20.56 5.71 9.96
N ARG A 152 20.26 5.96 11.25
CA ARG A 152 18.89 5.95 11.78
C ARG A 152 18.00 7.03 11.19
N PHE A 153 18.52 8.24 11.03
CA PHE A 153 17.78 9.31 10.37
C PHE A 153 17.45 8.95 8.93
N PHE A 154 18.43 8.45 8.15
CA PHE A 154 18.19 8.03 6.77
C PHE A 154 17.28 6.81 6.65
N LEU A 155 17.33 5.90 7.63
CA LEU A 155 16.43 4.75 7.71
C LEU A 155 14.98 5.24 7.83
N GLY A 156 14.71 6.13 8.78
CA GLY A 156 13.40 6.74 8.96
C GLY A 156 12.95 7.54 7.73
N PHE A 157 13.88 8.25 7.10
CA PHE A 157 13.60 8.99 5.88
C PHE A 157 13.15 8.09 4.72
N ALA A 158 13.79 6.94 4.52
CA ALA A 158 13.41 6.00 3.46
C ALA A 158 12.07 5.28 3.77
N GLU A 159 11.87 4.88 5.03
CA GLU A 159 10.71 4.10 5.47
C GLU A 159 9.39 4.89 5.44
N ALA A 160 9.42 6.21 5.69
CA ALA A 160 8.23 7.05 5.88
C ALA A 160 7.20 6.92 4.74
N SER A 161 7.68 6.75 3.51
CA SER A 161 6.83 6.71 2.33
C SER A 161 5.95 5.46 2.20
N VAL A 162 6.30 4.36 2.87
CA VAL A 162 5.67 3.04 2.66
C VAL A 162 4.23 3.04 3.17
N SER A 163 3.99 3.55 4.38
CA SER A 163 2.66 3.58 5.00
C SER A 163 1.61 4.35 4.18
N PRO A 164 1.83 5.61 3.76
CA PRO A 164 0.88 6.32 2.92
C PRO A 164 0.75 5.68 1.54
N ALA A 165 1.84 5.15 0.97
CA ALA A 165 1.77 4.46 -0.31
C ALA A 165 0.87 3.21 -0.27
N PHE A 166 0.90 2.46 0.82
CA PHE A 166 0.08 1.26 1.00
C PHE A 166 -1.41 1.58 1.10
N ILE A 167 -1.76 2.71 1.71
CA ILE A 167 -3.14 3.21 1.72
C ILE A 167 -3.58 3.53 0.29
N ILE A 168 -2.74 4.21 -0.50
CA ILE A 168 -3.06 4.54 -1.90
C ILE A 168 -3.15 3.28 -2.76
N ILE A 169 -2.24 2.32 -2.59
CA ILE A 169 -2.31 1.02 -3.27
C ILE A 169 -3.63 0.33 -2.91
N THR A 170 -4.02 0.28 -1.64
CA THR A 170 -5.31 -0.30 -1.23
C THR A 170 -6.47 0.40 -1.95
N SER A 171 -6.43 1.73 -2.04
CA SER A 171 -7.44 2.52 -2.76
C SER A 171 -7.46 2.30 -4.28
N ASN A 172 -6.37 1.82 -4.87
CA ASN A 172 -6.28 1.55 -6.30
C ASN A 172 -6.78 0.15 -6.68
N TRP A 173 -6.88 -0.78 -5.73
CA TRP A 173 -7.26 -2.18 -5.97
C TRP A 173 -8.61 -2.56 -5.34
N TYR A 174 -9.00 -1.89 -4.27
CA TYR A 174 -10.17 -2.24 -3.45
C TYR A 174 -11.19 -1.10 -3.39
N ARG A 175 -12.48 -1.45 -3.24
CA ARG A 175 -13.56 -0.49 -3.02
C ARG A 175 -13.55 0.04 -1.59
N ARG A 176 -14.12 1.23 -1.37
CA ARG A 176 -14.07 1.92 -0.06
C ARG A 176 -14.54 1.07 1.13
N HIS A 177 -15.61 0.29 0.97
CA HIS A 177 -16.12 -0.57 2.05
C HIS A 177 -15.19 -1.77 2.36
N GLU A 178 -14.31 -2.14 1.43
CA GLU A 178 -13.33 -3.22 1.59
C GLU A 178 -12.07 -2.73 2.33
N HIS A 179 -11.79 -1.41 2.32
CA HIS A 179 -10.55 -0.84 2.85
C HIS A 179 -10.27 -1.19 4.32
N PRO A 180 -11.20 -1.03 5.28
CA PRO A 180 -10.87 -1.18 6.71
C PRO A 180 -10.35 -2.58 7.05
N VAL A 181 -10.95 -3.62 6.46
CA VAL A 181 -10.55 -5.01 6.70
C VAL A 181 -9.17 -5.30 6.12
N ARG A 182 -8.86 -4.75 4.93
CA ARG A 182 -7.56 -4.94 4.28
C ARG A 182 -6.46 -4.18 5.00
N VAL A 183 -6.75 -2.95 5.42
CA VAL A 183 -5.87 -2.14 6.26
C VAL A 183 -5.56 -2.84 7.57
N ALA A 184 -6.59 -3.33 8.27
CA ALA A 184 -6.40 -4.11 9.48
C ALA A 184 -5.55 -5.37 9.24
N ALA A 185 -5.74 -6.06 8.11
CA ALA A 185 -5.00 -7.28 7.80
C ALA A 185 -3.50 -7.03 7.64
N TRP A 186 -3.07 -6.03 6.84
CA TRP A 186 -1.63 -5.76 6.73
C TRP A 186 -1.05 -5.10 7.99
N ILE A 187 -1.81 -4.30 8.74
CA ILE A 187 -1.36 -3.76 10.04
C ILE A 187 -1.18 -4.87 11.09
N SER A 188 -2.02 -5.90 11.08
CA SER A 188 -1.96 -7.01 12.05
C SER A 188 -0.62 -7.75 12.04
N MET A 189 0.14 -7.64 10.94
CA MET A 189 1.48 -8.19 10.81
C MET A 189 2.47 -7.61 11.83
N ASN A 190 2.20 -6.44 12.40
CA ASN A 190 3.02 -5.88 13.50
C ASN A 190 3.12 -6.86 14.69
N GLY A 191 2.00 -7.49 15.07
CA GLY A 191 1.99 -8.46 16.16
C GLY A 191 2.78 -9.72 15.82
N ILE A 192 2.63 -10.23 14.60
CA ILE A 192 3.39 -11.39 14.10
C ILE A 192 4.88 -11.07 14.05
N SER A 193 5.24 -9.86 13.62
CA SER A 193 6.61 -9.36 13.58
C SER A 193 7.27 -9.36 14.97
N GLN A 194 6.55 -8.96 16.03
CA GLN A 194 7.07 -9.06 17.40
C GLN A 194 7.34 -10.49 17.83
N ILE A 195 6.42 -11.42 17.53
CA ILE A 195 6.57 -12.85 17.88
C ILE A 195 7.79 -13.43 17.17
N VAL A 196 7.90 -13.21 15.86
CA VAL A 196 9.02 -13.70 15.07
C VAL A 196 10.33 -13.02 15.49
N GLY A 197 10.32 -11.72 15.75
CA GLY A 197 11.47 -10.97 16.26
C GLY A 197 11.97 -11.51 17.61
N ALA A 198 11.05 -11.85 18.53
CA ALA A 198 11.40 -12.46 19.81
C ALA A 198 12.00 -13.88 19.65
N LEU A 199 11.44 -14.69 18.74
CA LEU A 199 11.99 -16.02 18.42
C LEU A 199 13.37 -15.91 17.79
N LEU A 200 13.57 -14.95 16.89
CA LEU A 200 14.86 -14.69 16.25
C LEU A 200 15.91 -14.22 17.28
N MET A 201 15.54 -13.38 18.25
CA MET A 201 16.43 -13.06 19.37
C MET A 201 16.84 -14.31 20.14
N HIS A 202 15.90 -15.21 20.45
CA HIS A 202 16.24 -16.46 21.15
C HIS A 202 17.22 -17.33 20.33
N ALA A 203 16.99 -17.45 19.02
CA ALA A 203 17.85 -18.22 18.12
C ALA A 203 19.26 -17.62 18.01
N ILE A 204 19.36 -16.30 17.86
CA ILE A 204 20.65 -15.60 17.71
C ILE A 204 21.44 -15.60 19.02
N GLY A 205 20.76 -15.55 20.18
CA GLY A 205 21.43 -15.63 21.48
C GLY A 205 22.09 -16.97 21.77
N GLY A 206 21.73 -18.04 21.05
CA GLY A 206 22.36 -19.36 21.15
C GLY A 206 23.41 -19.64 20.08
N ALA A 207 23.61 -18.75 19.10
CA ALA A 207 24.52 -18.96 17.98
C ALA A 207 25.90 -18.34 18.24
N GLU A 208 26.95 -19.15 18.22
CA GLU A 208 28.32 -18.64 18.20
C GLU A 208 28.65 -18.13 16.80
N MET A 209 28.74 -16.80 16.67
CA MET A 209 29.04 -16.13 15.41
C MET A 209 30.40 -15.43 15.49
N SER A 210 31.12 -15.36 14.36
CA SER A 210 32.38 -14.62 14.25
C SER A 210 32.21 -13.09 14.28
N ILE A 211 30.98 -12.62 14.07
CA ILE A 211 30.60 -11.21 14.07
C ILE A 211 29.71 -10.95 15.30
N ALA A 212 29.81 -9.76 15.89
CA ALA A 212 28.93 -9.34 16.98
C ALA A 212 27.45 -9.54 16.61
N SER A 213 26.70 -10.22 17.48
CA SER A 213 25.31 -10.65 17.21
C SER A 213 24.39 -9.50 16.80
N TRP A 214 24.58 -8.30 17.36
CA TRP A 214 23.80 -7.12 16.98
C TRP A 214 24.06 -6.65 15.54
N ARG A 215 25.29 -6.78 15.03
CA ARG A 215 25.61 -6.45 13.63
C ARG A 215 24.98 -7.46 12.68
N ALA A 216 25.02 -8.73 13.06
CA ALA A 216 24.40 -9.81 12.29
C ALA A 216 22.89 -9.59 12.14
N ILE A 217 22.20 -9.12 13.19
CA ILE A 217 20.77 -8.78 13.13
C ILE A 217 20.48 -7.78 12.02
N PHE A 218 21.19 -6.65 12.00
CA PHE A 218 20.97 -5.61 10.97
C PHE A 218 21.33 -6.07 9.55
N LEU A 219 22.36 -6.90 9.40
CA LEU A 219 22.75 -7.45 8.10
C LEU A 219 21.72 -8.45 7.55
N ILE A 220 21.23 -9.35 8.41
CA ILE A 220 20.24 -10.36 8.03
C ILE A 220 18.89 -9.69 7.75
N PHE A 221 18.45 -8.79 8.62
CA PHE A 221 17.14 -8.13 8.48
C PHE A 221 17.13 -7.20 7.28
N GLY A 222 18.12 -6.30 7.17
CA GLY A 222 18.22 -5.40 6.02
C GLY A 222 18.40 -6.13 4.68
N GLY A 223 19.11 -7.26 4.68
CA GLY A 223 19.24 -8.13 3.51
C GLY A 223 17.91 -8.77 3.10
N LEU A 224 17.14 -9.28 4.08
CA LEU A 224 15.84 -9.89 3.85
C LEU A 224 14.79 -8.85 3.43
N THR A 225 14.81 -7.65 4.03
CA THR A 225 13.98 -6.50 3.62
C THR A 225 14.32 -6.05 2.19
N SER A 226 15.60 -5.97 1.83
CA SER A 226 16.03 -5.65 0.46
C SER A 226 15.55 -6.71 -0.54
N ALA A 227 15.68 -7.99 -0.21
CA ALA A 227 15.17 -9.09 -1.03
C ALA A 227 13.64 -9.01 -1.18
N CYS A 228 12.91 -8.70 -0.10
CA CYS A 228 11.48 -8.48 -0.12
C CYS A 228 11.10 -7.31 -1.06
N GLY A 229 11.87 -6.22 -1.05
CA GLY A 229 11.69 -5.10 -1.98
C GLY A 229 11.88 -5.49 -3.45
N ILE A 230 12.86 -6.34 -3.75
CA ILE A 230 13.07 -6.87 -5.12
C ILE A 230 11.88 -7.75 -5.53
N VAL A 231 11.43 -8.65 -4.65
CA VAL A 231 10.25 -9.49 -4.90
C VAL A 231 9.01 -8.63 -5.12
N PHE A 232 8.83 -7.58 -4.31
CA PHE A 232 7.73 -6.62 -4.47
C PHE A 232 7.78 -5.93 -5.84
N LEU A 233 8.94 -5.47 -6.30
CA LEU A 233 9.08 -4.83 -7.62
C LEU A 233 8.70 -5.76 -8.79
N ILE A 234 9.00 -7.06 -8.66
CA ILE A 234 8.76 -8.05 -9.72
C ILE A 234 7.31 -8.54 -9.69
N MET A 235 6.79 -8.85 -8.50
CA MET A 235 5.49 -9.49 -8.35
C MET A 235 4.32 -8.51 -8.32
N MET A 236 4.51 -7.30 -7.81
CA MET A 236 3.42 -6.34 -7.63
C MET A 236 2.93 -5.81 -8.98
N PRO A 237 1.67 -6.05 -9.35
CA PRO A 237 1.10 -5.47 -10.57
C PRO A 237 1.03 -3.94 -10.49
N LYS A 238 1.20 -3.28 -11.64
CA LYS A 238 1.19 -1.81 -11.74
C LYS A 238 -0.23 -1.26 -11.71
N ASP A 239 -1.13 -1.87 -12.47
CA ASP A 239 -2.51 -1.42 -12.64
C ASP A 239 -3.47 -2.61 -12.75
N THR A 240 -4.77 -2.36 -12.50
CA THR A 240 -5.83 -3.36 -12.70
C THR A 240 -5.94 -3.86 -14.14
N THR A 241 -5.54 -3.02 -15.11
CA THR A 241 -5.54 -3.33 -16.54
C THR A 241 -4.35 -4.19 -16.99
N THR A 242 -3.25 -4.17 -16.23
CA THR A 242 -2.00 -4.89 -16.55
C THR A 242 -1.72 -6.07 -15.61
N ALA A 243 -2.65 -6.37 -14.69
CA ALA A 243 -2.49 -7.43 -13.69
C ALA A 243 -2.26 -8.82 -14.33
N TRP A 244 -1.03 -9.33 -14.23
CA TRP A 244 -0.60 -10.57 -14.88
C TRP A 244 -1.41 -11.81 -14.43
N PHE A 245 -1.92 -11.82 -13.20
CA PHE A 245 -2.71 -12.93 -12.66
C PHE A 245 -4.20 -12.88 -12.97
N LEU A 246 -4.73 -11.76 -13.50
CA LEU A 246 -6.15 -11.62 -13.85
C LEU A 246 -6.40 -11.97 -15.32
N SER A 247 -7.51 -12.66 -15.61
CA SER A 247 -7.99 -12.85 -16.99
C SER A 247 -8.49 -11.54 -17.59
N PRO A 248 -8.59 -11.39 -18.92
CA PRO A 248 -9.09 -10.16 -19.55
C PRO A 248 -10.45 -9.70 -19.00
N GLN A 249 -11.40 -10.63 -18.85
CA GLN A 249 -12.71 -10.39 -18.25
C GLN A 249 -12.61 -9.91 -16.79
N GLN A 250 -11.73 -10.52 -15.99
CA GLN A 250 -11.50 -10.12 -14.60
C GLN A 250 -10.88 -8.72 -14.48
N ARG A 251 -10.04 -8.31 -15.42
CA ARG A 251 -9.43 -6.96 -15.45
C ARG A 251 -10.46 -5.89 -15.79
N GLU A 252 -11.35 -6.18 -16.74
CA GLU A 252 -12.46 -5.32 -17.07
C GLU A 252 -13.40 -5.15 -15.87
N LEU A 253 -13.78 -6.26 -15.23
CA LEU A 253 -14.58 -6.26 -14.01
C LEU A 253 -13.92 -5.46 -12.88
N ALA A 254 -12.61 -5.64 -12.66
CA ALA A 254 -11.83 -4.91 -11.66
C ALA A 254 -11.79 -3.40 -11.93
N THR A 255 -11.72 -3.00 -13.20
CA THR A 255 -11.70 -1.58 -13.58
C THR A 255 -13.09 -0.96 -13.46
N ARG A 256 -14.13 -1.68 -13.91
CA ARG A 256 -15.53 -1.26 -13.85
C ARG A 256 -16.01 -1.07 -12.41
N ARG A 257 -15.74 -2.03 -11.51
CA ARG A 257 -16.14 -1.93 -10.10
C ARG A 257 -15.53 -0.71 -9.39
N LEU A 258 -14.28 -0.37 -9.72
CA LEU A 258 -13.58 0.79 -9.15
C LEU A 258 -14.07 2.10 -9.79
N ALA A 259 -14.45 2.08 -11.07
CA ALA A 259 -15.03 3.24 -11.73
C ALA A 259 -16.38 3.62 -11.11
N ILE A 260 -17.23 2.63 -10.78
CA ILE A 260 -18.52 2.85 -10.09
C ILE A 260 -18.29 3.46 -8.69
N ASP A 261 -17.34 2.93 -7.92
CA ASP A 261 -17.00 3.45 -6.58
C ASP A 261 -16.47 4.90 -6.66
N ARG A 262 -15.68 5.21 -7.71
CA ARG A 262 -15.17 6.57 -7.97
C ARG A 262 -16.23 7.52 -8.51
N ALA A 263 -17.20 7.04 -9.28
CA ALA A 263 -18.29 7.86 -9.82
C ALA A 263 -19.31 8.22 -8.73
N THR A 264 -19.49 7.35 -7.75
CA THR A 264 -20.30 7.60 -6.53
C THR A 264 -19.63 8.60 -5.58
N ARG A 265 -18.41 9.06 -5.89
CA ARG A 265 -17.75 10.11 -5.12
C ARG A 265 -18.46 11.42 -5.38
N ASP A 266 -19.16 11.93 -4.37
CA ASP A 266 -19.60 13.32 -4.34
C ASP A 266 -18.42 14.21 -4.76
N ARG A 267 -18.65 15.06 -5.77
CA ARG A 267 -17.63 16.01 -6.20
C ARG A 267 -17.21 16.79 -4.96
N ALA A 268 -15.94 16.64 -4.57
CA ALA A 268 -15.34 17.39 -3.48
C ALA A 268 -15.13 18.85 -3.93
N GLU A 269 -16.23 19.56 -4.17
CA GLU A 269 -16.21 21.01 -4.26
C GLU A 269 -16.03 21.52 -2.84
N PHE A 270 -14.93 22.23 -2.59
CA PHE A 270 -14.62 22.77 -1.27
C PHE A 270 -15.70 23.78 -0.86
N ASN A 271 -16.66 23.33 -0.05
CA ASN A 271 -17.74 24.17 0.43
C ASN A 271 -17.32 24.86 1.74
N LYS A 272 -16.97 26.15 1.63
CA LYS A 272 -16.62 27.00 2.79
C LYS A 272 -17.72 27.03 3.87
N ALA A 273 -18.99 26.82 3.50
CA ALA A 273 -20.10 26.76 4.45
C ALA A 273 -20.02 25.50 5.33
N GLN A 274 -19.75 24.33 4.74
CA GLN A 274 -19.57 23.07 5.47
C GLN A 274 -18.34 23.10 6.40
N MET A 275 -17.27 23.78 6.00
CA MET A 275 -16.11 24.02 6.86
C MET A 275 -16.48 24.83 8.11
N TRP A 276 -17.31 25.88 7.94
CA TRP A 276 -17.71 26.75 9.05
C TRP A 276 -18.77 26.12 9.95
N GLU A 277 -19.58 25.22 9.39
CA GLU A 277 -20.53 24.38 10.12
C GLU A 277 -19.81 23.33 10.97
N ALA A 278 -18.79 22.66 10.42
CA ALA A 278 -17.96 21.70 11.15
C ALA A 278 -17.20 22.36 12.33
N LEU A 279 -16.66 23.56 12.13
CA LEU A 279 -15.94 24.30 13.19
C LEU A 279 -16.84 24.83 14.31
N LYS A 280 -18.14 25.02 14.04
CA LYS A 280 -19.11 25.49 15.03
C LYS A 280 -19.92 24.36 15.67
N SER A 281 -19.79 23.14 15.17
CA SER A 281 -20.47 21.99 15.75
C SER A 281 -19.90 21.70 17.14
N PRO A 282 -20.72 21.70 18.21
CA PRO A 282 -20.28 21.44 19.57
C PRO A 282 -19.97 19.95 19.85
N LEU A 283 -19.85 19.12 18.79
CA LEU A 283 -19.50 17.70 18.86
C LEU A 283 -18.15 17.48 18.17
N THR A 284 -17.09 17.99 18.77
CA THR A 284 -15.72 17.45 18.70
C THR A 284 -15.08 17.67 20.07
#